data_AF-A0A5F1YCM8-F1
#
_entry.id   AF-A0A5F1YCM8-F1
#
_cell.length_a   1.000
_cell.length_b   1.000
_cell.length_c   1.000
_cell.angle_alpha   90.00
_cell.angle_beta   90.00
_cell.angle_gamma   90.00
#
_symmetry.space_group_name_H-M   'P 1'
#
loop_
_entity.id
_entity.type
_entity.pdbx_description
1 polymer ?
#
loop_
_entity_poly.entity_id
_entity_poly.type
_entity_poly.pdbx_seq_one_letter_code
_entity_poly.pdbx_strand_id
1 'polypeptide(L)'
;MTLFVLLTNGCGTSLKDKLNQLQKKERYEEMLLLCLSEPNVQTTEEIKLLCRTATEKTAVAIDKILSEKTELPFSRISVDPEWKQRIETILQNDPELKLRYGNLWKTMIQND
;
A
#
# COMPACT_ATOMS: atom_id res chain seq x y z
N MET A 1 52.29 6.73 -6.98
CA MET A 1 51.26 7.08 -7.97
C MET A 1 50.03 6.28 -7.60
N THR A 2 49.21 6.83 -6.70
CA THR A 2 48.17 6.08 -5.97
C THR A 2 46.84 6.30 -6.67
N LEU A 3 46.40 5.26 -7.39
CA LEU A 3 45.06 5.12 -7.92
C LEU A 3 44.22 4.48 -6.81
N PHE A 4 43.17 5.11 -6.28
CA PHE A 4 42.10 4.39 -5.59
C PHE A 4 40.79 5.19 -5.54
N VAL A 5 39.89 4.76 -6.43
CA VAL A 5 38.43 4.60 -6.25
C VAL A 5 37.60 5.86 -5.99
N LEU A 6 36.97 6.31 -7.07
CA LEU A 6 35.70 7.03 -7.07
C LEU A 6 34.67 6.22 -6.27
N LEU A 7 34.37 6.65 -5.05
CA LEU A 7 33.18 6.23 -4.33
C LEU A 7 31.97 6.76 -5.10
N THR A 8 31.37 5.88 -5.91
CA THR A 8 30.06 6.09 -6.47
C THR A 8 29.06 6.10 -5.31
N ASN A 9 28.76 7.30 -4.80
CA ASN A 9 27.53 7.54 -4.04
C ASN A 9 26.37 7.20 -4.97
N GLY A 10 25.83 5.99 -4.83
CA GLY A 10 24.61 5.59 -5.50
C GLY A 10 23.53 6.61 -5.15
N CYS A 11 23.13 7.42 -6.14
CA CYS A 11 22.05 8.38 -6.03
C CYS A 11 20.74 7.58 -5.95
N GLY A 12 20.43 7.03 -4.78
CA GLY A 12 19.15 6.39 -4.53
C GLY A 12 18.06 7.45 -4.56
N THR A 13 17.05 7.29 -5.41
CA THR A 13 15.83 8.10 -5.38
C THR A 13 15.28 8.14 -3.95
N SER A 14 15.01 9.34 -3.44
CA SER A 14 14.53 9.52 -2.07
C SER A 14 13.18 8.84 -1.86
N LEU A 15 12.85 8.49 -0.61
CA LEU A 15 11.53 7.95 -0.26
C LEU A 15 10.40 8.86 -0.77
N LYS A 16 10.55 10.18 -0.59
CA LYS A 16 9.61 11.18 -1.11
C LYS A 16 9.43 11.08 -2.62
N ASP A 17 10.49 10.90 -3.39
CA ASP A 17 10.40 10.77 -4.85
C ASP A 17 9.64 9.50 -5.25
N LYS A 18 9.91 8.37 -4.59
CA LYS A 18 9.20 7.11 -4.82
C LYS A 18 7.71 7.25 -4.52
N LEU A 19 7.37 7.84 -3.36
CA LEU A 19 5.98 8.08 -2.96
C LEU A 19 5.25 9.00 -3.95
N ASN A 20 5.88 10.10 -4.38
CA ASN A 20 5.31 10.99 -5.39
C ASN A 20 5.11 10.31 -6.74
N GLN A 21 6.03 9.44 -7.17
CA GLN A 21 5.87 8.67 -8.40
C GLN A 21 4.70 7.69 -8.33
N LEU A 22 4.52 7.02 -7.18
CA LEU A 22 3.39 6.10 -6.96
C LEU A 22 2.07 6.87 -6.91
N GLN A 23 2.03 8.03 -6.23
CA GLN A 23 0.86 8.90 -6.20
C GLN A 23 0.42 9.35 -7.59
N LYS A 24 1.36 9.76 -8.46
CA LYS A 24 1.07 10.15 -9.85
C LYS A 24 0.51 9.01 -10.70
N LYS A 25 0.83 7.77 -10.35
CA LYS A 25 0.32 6.57 -11.02
C LYS A 25 -0.94 6.02 -10.34
N GLU A 26 -1.44 6.68 -9.31
CA GLU A 26 -2.57 6.23 -8.48
C GLU A 26 -2.37 4.82 -7.87
N ARG A 27 -1.12 4.39 -7.69
CA ARG A 27 -0.75 3.09 -7.08
C ARG A 27 -0.68 3.21 -5.57
N TYR A 28 -1.82 3.51 -4.95
CA TYR A 28 -1.91 3.88 -3.54
C TYR A 28 -1.63 2.72 -2.57
N GLU A 29 -1.96 1.49 -2.95
CA GLU A 29 -1.66 0.29 -2.17
C GLU A 29 -0.15 0.01 -2.13
N GLU A 30 0.56 0.23 -3.23
CA GLU A 30 2.03 0.13 -3.24
C GLU A 30 2.69 1.27 -2.49
N MET A 31 2.11 2.46 -2.59
CA MET A 31 2.55 3.62 -1.82
C MET A 31 2.40 3.35 -0.32
N LEU A 32 1.30 2.75 0.10
CA LEU A 32 1.06 2.36 1.49
C LEU A 32 1.99 1.24 1.94
N LEU A 33 2.22 0.22 1.11
CA LEU A 33 3.20 -0.82 1.40
C LEU A 33 4.59 -0.25 1.63
N LEU A 34 5.01 0.71 0.79
CA LEU A 34 6.28 1.40 0.98
C LEU A 34 6.31 2.15 2.32
N CYS A 35 5.23 2.85 2.67
CA CYS A 35 5.08 3.52 3.96
C CYS A 35 5.08 2.57 5.18
N LEU A 36 4.60 1.34 5.04
CA LEU A 36 4.63 0.35 6.12
C LEU A 36 6.01 -0.31 6.27
N SER A 37 6.78 -0.37 5.17
CA SER A 37 8.10 -1.03 5.13
C SER A 37 9.28 -0.13 5.52
N GLU A 38 9.13 1.18 5.39
CA GLU A 38 10.24 2.13 5.53
C GLU A 38 10.28 2.74 6.95
N PRO A 39 11.38 2.56 7.70
CA PRO A 39 11.48 3.05 9.09
C PRO A 39 11.48 4.58 9.19
N ASN A 40 11.74 5.27 8.08
CA ASN A 40 11.91 6.73 8.02
C ASN A 40 10.62 7.47 7.66
N VAL A 41 9.46 6.83 7.71
CA VAL A 41 8.19 7.44 7.28
C VAL A 41 7.75 8.61 8.17
N GLN A 42 8.24 8.66 9.41
CA GLN A 42 7.96 9.76 10.33
C GLN A 42 8.97 10.92 10.24
N THR A 43 9.91 10.89 9.29
CA THR A 43 11.02 11.85 9.23
C THR A 43 10.62 13.26 8.80
N THR A 44 9.61 13.39 7.93
CA THR A 44 9.15 14.69 7.44
C THR A 44 7.63 14.74 7.31
N GLU A 45 7.05 15.93 7.49
CA GLU A 45 5.59 16.10 7.43
C GLU A 45 5.01 15.85 6.04
N GLU A 46 5.81 16.09 4.99
CA GLU A 46 5.43 15.76 3.62
C GLU A 46 5.30 14.25 3.41
N ILE A 47 6.25 13.46 3.92
CA ILE A 47 6.20 12.00 3.82
C ILE A 47 5.01 11.46 4.63
N LYS A 48 4.73 12.01 5.81
CA LYS A 48 3.55 11.65 6.60
C LYS A 48 2.25 11.92 5.84
N LEU A 49 2.13 13.09 5.19
CA LEU A 49 0.94 13.43 4.41
C LEU A 49 0.76 12.49 3.21
N LEU A 50 1.86 12.14 2.54
CA LEU A 50 1.86 11.18 1.44
C LEU A 50 1.38 9.80 1.93
N CYS A 51 1.93 9.30 3.04
CA CYS A 51 1.53 8.01 3.61
C CYS A 51 0.08 8.01 4.09
N ARG A 52 -0.39 9.08 4.73
CA ARG A 52 -1.80 9.26 5.10
C ARG A 52 -2.71 9.22 3.87
N THR A 53 -2.31 9.90 2.79
CA THR A 53 -3.05 9.87 1.52
C THR A 53 -3.14 8.44 0.97
N ALA A 54 -2.04 7.69 1.03
CA ALA A 54 -2.01 6.30 0.61
C ALA A 54 -2.96 5.42 1.45
N THR A 55 -2.99 5.59 2.77
CA THR A 55 -3.93 4.91 3.67
C THR A 55 -5.38 5.23 3.30
N GLU A 56 -5.73 6.52 3.19
CA GLU A 56 -7.09 6.97 2.88
C GLU A 56 -7.57 6.44 1.52
N LYS A 57 -6.73 6.51 0.49
CA LYS A 57 -7.08 6.04 -0.86
C LYS A 57 -7.18 4.52 -0.95
N THR A 58 -6.30 3.79 -0.27
CA THR A 58 -6.39 2.33 -0.18
C THR A 58 -7.67 1.90 0.53
N ALA A 59 -8.01 2.56 1.64
CA ALA A 59 -9.26 2.29 2.37
C ALA A 59 -10.49 2.50 1.49
N VAL A 60 -10.54 3.59 0.70
CA VAL A 60 -11.63 3.85 -0.25
C VAL A 60 -11.74 2.75 -1.32
N ALA A 61 -10.60 2.24 -1.82
CA ALA A 61 -10.61 1.14 -2.78
C ALA A 61 -11.15 -0.17 -2.18
N ILE A 62 -10.77 -0.48 -0.94
CA ILE A 62 -11.30 -1.64 -0.20
C ILE A 62 -12.80 -1.48 0.04
N ASP A 63 -13.25 -0.32 0.53
CA ASP A 63 -14.67 -0.02 0.77
C ASP A 63 -15.50 -0.23 -0.50
N LYS A 64 -15.01 0.27 -1.64
CA LYS A 64 -15.68 0.11 -2.94
C LYS A 64 -15.88 -1.36 -3.28
N ILE A 65 -14.83 -2.17 -3.20
CA ILE A 65 -14.91 -3.59 -3.54
C ILE A 65 -15.85 -4.32 -2.60
N LEU A 66 -15.73 -4.11 -1.29
CA LEU A 66 -16.61 -4.76 -0.31
C LEU A 66 -18.09 -4.34 -0.48
N SER A 67 -18.38 -3.19 -1.10
CA SER A 67 -19.76 -2.74 -1.38
C SER A 67 -20.42 -3.40 -2.60
N GLU A 68 -19.66 -3.99 -3.53
CA GLU A 68 -20.17 -4.62 -4.76
C GLU A 68 -21.08 -5.83 -4.47
N LYS A 69 -20.98 -6.40 -3.27
CA LYS A 69 -21.76 -7.54 -2.78
C LYS A 69 -23.21 -7.25 -2.41
N THR A 70 -23.64 -6.00 -2.45
CA THR A 70 -25.05 -5.65 -2.22
C THR A 70 -26.00 -6.30 -3.23
N GLU A 71 -25.50 -6.79 -4.37
CA GLU A 71 -26.33 -7.37 -5.43
C GLU A 71 -26.37 -8.91 -5.47
N LEU A 72 -25.42 -9.64 -4.85
CA LEU A 72 -25.34 -11.11 -4.92
C LEU A 72 -24.93 -11.76 -3.58
N PRO A 73 -25.90 -12.14 -2.72
CA PRO A 73 -25.68 -12.50 -1.32
C PRO A 73 -24.76 -13.70 -1.06
N PHE A 74 -24.55 -14.58 -2.06
CA PHE A 74 -23.78 -15.83 -1.87
C PHE A 74 -22.43 -15.87 -2.63
N SER A 75 -22.19 -14.97 -3.59
CA SER A 75 -21.04 -15.07 -4.51
C SER A 75 -19.82 -14.30 -4.02
N ARG A 76 -18.81 -14.94 -3.40
CA ARG A 76 -17.57 -14.23 -2.99
C ARG A 76 -16.98 -13.43 -4.15
N ILE A 77 -16.40 -12.28 -3.86
CA ILE A 77 -15.80 -11.36 -4.84
C ILE A 77 -14.46 -11.93 -5.29
N SER A 78 -14.29 -12.07 -6.60
CA SER A 78 -12.98 -12.31 -7.21
C SER A 78 -12.33 -10.96 -7.48
N VAL A 79 -11.05 -10.83 -7.12
CA VAL A 79 -10.25 -9.62 -7.33
C VAL A 79 -8.96 -10.02 -8.02
N ASP A 80 -8.27 -9.05 -8.63
CA ASP A 80 -6.94 -9.29 -9.19
C ASP A 80 -6.00 -9.91 -8.13
N PRO A 81 -5.28 -11.01 -8.44
CA PRO A 81 -4.45 -11.72 -7.47
C PRO A 81 -3.29 -10.88 -6.91
N GLU A 82 -2.67 -10.03 -7.73
CA GLU A 82 -1.56 -9.18 -7.28
C GLU A 82 -2.08 -8.12 -6.32
N TRP A 83 -3.20 -7.49 -6.67
CA TRP A 83 -3.86 -6.52 -5.81
C TRP A 83 -4.32 -7.16 -4.49
N LYS A 84 -4.91 -8.36 -4.54
CA LYS A 84 -5.30 -9.14 -3.35
C LYS A 84 -4.13 -9.33 -2.39
N GLN A 85 -2.99 -9.80 -2.91
CA GLN A 85 -1.81 -10.06 -2.12
C GLN A 85 -1.29 -8.80 -1.44
N ARG A 86 -1.32 -7.65 -2.13
CA ARG A 86 -0.93 -6.36 -1.56
C ARG A 86 -1.85 -5.96 -0.41
N ILE A 87 -3.17 -6.07 -0.58
CA ILE A 87 -4.12 -5.76 0.49
C ILE A 87 -3.95 -6.71 1.67
N GLU A 88 -3.79 -8.01 1.44
CA GLU A 88 -3.53 -8.96 2.53
C GLU A 88 -2.26 -8.62 3.30
N THR A 89 -1.20 -8.21 2.60
CA THR A 89 0.04 -7.74 3.21
C THR A 89 -0.19 -6.46 4.01
N ILE A 90 -0.94 -5.49 3.49
CA ILE A 90 -1.32 -4.27 4.21
C ILE A 90 -2.10 -4.61 5.48
N LEU A 91 -3.13 -5.46 5.41
CA LEU A 91 -3.94 -5.87 6.55
C LEU A 91 -3.15 -6.68 7.59
N GLN A 92 -2.01 -7.26 7.23
CA GLN A 92 -1.12 -7.91 8.19
C GLN A 92 -0.23 -6.90 8.94
N ASN A 93 0.14 -5.79 8.28
CA ASN A 93 1.13 -4.83 8.77
C ASN A 93 0.53 -3.51 9.29
N ASP A 94 -0.75 -3.23 9.00
CA ASP A 94 -1.49 -2.07 9.50
C ASP A 94 -2.61 -2.52 10.46
N PRO A 95 -2.45 -2.37 11.78
CA PRO A 95 -3.44 -2.81 12.77
C PRO A 95 -4.81 -2.11 12.65
N GLU A 96 -4.84 -0.85 12.21
CA GLU A 96 -6.08 -0.08 12.09
C GLU A 96 -6.90 -0.60 10.90
N LEU A 97 -6.26 -0.77 9.75
CA LEU A 97 -6.90 -1.35 8.58
C LEU A 97 -7.30 -2.82 8.81
N LYS A 98 -6.46 -3.59 9.53
CA LYS A 98 -6.79 -4.96 9.92
C LYS A 98 -8.07 -5.02 10.74
N LEU A 99 -8.19 -4.16 11.75
CA LEU A 99 -9.36 -4.09 12.61
C LEU A 99 -10.62 -3.73 11.81
N ARG A 100 -10.49 -2.78 10.89
CA ARG A 100 -11.61 -2.30 10.07
C ARG A 100 -12.07 -3.32 9.02
N TYR A 101 -11.14 -3.99 8.35
CA TYR A 101 -11.43 -4.75 7.13
C TYR A 101 -11.16 -6.24 7.22
N GLY A 102 -10.31 -6.72 8.13
CA GLY A 102 -9.78 -8.09 8.09
C GLY A 102 -10.85 -9.18 8.07
N ASN A 103 -11.90 -9.04 8.88
CA ASN A 103 -13.00 -10.01 8.92
C ASN A 103 -13.86 -9.97 7.65
N LEU A 104 -14.19 -8.76 7.17
CA LEU A 104 -14.99 -8.58 5.95
C LEU A 104 -14.24 -9.12 4.74
N TRP A 105 -12.97 -8.76 4.60
CA TRP A 105 -12.08 -9.22 3.54
C TRP A 105 -12.04 -10.75 3.46
N LYS A 106 -11.74 -11.42 4.58
CA LYS A 106 -11.70 -12.89 4.66
C LYS A 106 -13.03 -13.56 4.30
N THR A 107 -14.15 -12.90 4.60
CA THR A 107 -15.48 -13.46 4.37
C THR A 107 -15.94 -13.25 2.93
N MET A 108 -15.62 -12.09 2.35
CA MET A 108 -16.16 -11.63 1.08
C MET A 108 -15.27 -11.97 -0.10
N ILE A 109 -13.94 -12.01 0.05
CA ILE A 109 -12.99 -12.24 -1.04
C ILE A 109 -12.73 -13.74 -1.23
N GLN A 110 -12.55 -14.18 -2.48
CA GLN A 110 -12.22 -15.56 -2.83
C GLN A 110 -10.80 -15.94 -2.39
N ASN A 111 -10.63 -17.17 -1.92
CA ASN A 111 -9.34 -17.77 -1.57
C ASN A 111 -8.93 -18.74 -2.68
N ASP A 112 -8.71 -18.22 -3.89
CA ASP A 112 -8.19 -19.03 -4.99
C ASP A 112 -6.74 -19.46 -4.71
#